data_AF-A0A5A5TJS3-F1
#
_entry.id   AF-A0A5A5TJS3-F1
#
_cell.length_a   1.000
_cell.length_b   1.000
_cell.length_c   1.000
_cell.angle_alpha   90.00
_cell.angle_beta   90.00
_cell.angle_gamma   90.00
#
_symmetry.space_group_name_H-M   'P 1'
#
loop_
_entity.id
_entity.type
_entity.pdbx_description
1 polymer ?
#
loop_
_entity_poly.entity_id
_entity_poly.type
_entity_poly.pdbx_seq_one_letter_code
_entity_poly.pdbx_strand_id
1 'polypeptide(L)'
;MISTFCAFFVFALAYLGLMHVIDPFPPFALIHNQHPDLKIAYQVIVIGAELSLLILLLGGCLILCVAFRNALLARRRDILFFLSGACILVGLFIGASWLARDFLAGNAVFSGIYVLIGLASALFSIILLAKGILRSEFDRTTLRLTVVATSIMLLTMLISLLGTLVWTLRLWADVPQFAIQQGITPGFAGGLGGSTGVGLAILMMAFAIGCCAWSLFRDLRTTATSALS
;
A
#
# COMPACT_ATOMS: atom_id res chain seq x y z
N MET A 1 13.35 -5.11 -3.94
CA MET A 1 12.27 -5.39 -4.90
C MET A 1 11.08 -6.12 -4.27
N ILE A 2 11.17 -7.42 -3.96
CA ILE A 2 10.04 -8.12 -3.31
C ILE A 2 9.79 -7.52 -1.92
N SER A 3 10.86 -7.26 -1.16
CA SER A 3 10.81 -6.56 0.13
C SER A 3 10.14 -5.18 0.04
N THR A 4 10.46 -4.38 -0.97
CA THR A 4 9.91 -3.03 -1.16
C THR A 4 8.44 -3.09 -1.58
N PHE A 5 8.06 -4.07 -2.41
CA PHE A 5 6.67 -4.34 -2.73
C PHE A 5 5.86 -4.77 -1.50
N CYS A 6 6.37 -5.72 -0.71
CA CYS A 6 5.71 -6.15 0.53
C CYS A 6 5.57 -4.99 1.53
N ALA A 7 6.62 -4.18 1.69
CA ALA A 7 6.60 -2.99 2.52
C ALA A 7 5.51 -2.01 2.06
N PHE A 8 5.44 -1.73 0.75
CA PHE A 8 4.36 -0.91 0.21
C PHE A 8 2.98 -1.49 0.50
N PHE A 9 2.79 -2.80 0.34
CA PHE A 9 1.49 -3.44 0.60
C PHE A 9 1.04 -3.26 2.06
N VAL A 10 1.96 -3.43 3.01
CA VAL A 10 1.70 -3.18 4.44
C VAL A 10 1.33 -1.71 4.67
N PHE A 11 2.04 -0.79 4.03
CA PHE A 11 1.73 0.64 4.10
C PHE A 11 0.36 0.96 3.51
N ALA A 12 0.01 0.39 2.35
CA ALA A 12 -1.27 0.61 1.69
C ALA A 12 -2.44 0.07 2.54
N LEU A 13 -2.28 -1.10 3.17
CA LEU A 13 -3.28 -1.63 4.10
C LEU A 13 -3.44 -0.73 5.33
N ALA A 14 -2.33 -0.24 5.90
CA ALA A 14 -2.36 0.69 7.02
C ALA A 14 -3.04 2.01 6.64
N TYR A 15 -2.74 2.54 5.45
CA TYR A 15 -3.37 3.74 4.89
C TYR A 15 -4.87 3.55 4.64
N LEU A 16 -5.28 2.43 4.03
CA LEU A 16 -6.71 2.13 3.81
C LEU A 16 -7.44 1.98 5.14
N GLY A 17 -6.80 1.33 6.11
CA GLY A 17 -7.28 1.23 7.47
C GLY A 17 -7.49 2.58 8.12
N LEU A 18 -6.49 3.46 7.99
CA LEU A 18 -6.56 4.84 8.45
C LEU A 18 -7.71 5.58 7.76
N MET A 19 -7.84 5.50 6.44
CA MET A 19 -8.92 6.15 5.69
C MET A 19 -10.29 5.64 6.10
N HIS A 20 -10.44 4.36 6.46
CA HIS A 20 -11.69 3.84 6.98
C HIS A 20 -12.03 4.40 8.37
N VAL A 21 -11.02 4.67 9.20
CA VAL A 21 -11.21 5.31 10.52
C VAL A 21 -11.49 6.81 10.39
N ILE A 22 -10.94 7.46 9.35
CA ILE A 22 -11.08 8.89 9.08
C ILE A 22 -12.29 9.19 8.17
N ASP A 23 -12.88 8.19 7.53
CA ASP A 23 -13.91 8.33 6.49
C ASP A 23 -15.00 9.30 6.98
N PRO A 24 -15.23 10.42 6.28
CA PRO A 24 -15.96 11.53 6.85
C PRO A 24 -17.43 11.17 7.01
N PHE A 25 -17.79 10.72 8.21
CA PHE A 25 -19.13 10.91 8.74
C PHE A 25 -19.45 12.41 8.76
N PRO A 26 -20.73 12.81 8.66
CA PRO A 26 -21.19 14.21 8.69
C PRO A 26 -20.44 15.16 9.65
N PRO A 27 -20.05 14.78 10.88
CA PRO A 27 -19.20 15.60 11.76
C PRO A 27 -17.86 16.06 11.18
N PHE A 28 -17.16 15.24 10.38
CA PHE A 28 -15.83 15.60 9.86
C PHE A 28 -15.86 16.74 8.85
N ALA A 29 -16.93 16.87 8.08
CA ALA A 29 -17.12 17.98 7.16
C ALA A 29 -17.20 19.33 7.90
N LEU A 30 -17.83 19.36 9.08
CA LEU A 30 -17.92 20.55 9.92
C LEU A 30 -16.55 20.91 10.54
N ILE A 31 -15.82 19.91 11.03
CA ILE A 31 -14.47 20.09 11.60
C ILE A 31 -13.51 20.65 10.54
N HIS A 32 -13.53 20.11 9.32
CA HIS A 32 -12.66 20.59 8.23
C HIS A 32 -12.92 22.05 7.83
N ASN A 33 -14.14 22.57 8.04
CA ASN A 33 -14.45 23.97 7.79
C ASN A 33 -14.01 24.88 8.95
N GLN A 34 -13.97 24.36 10.18
CA GLN A 34 -13.54 25.10 11.37
C GLN A 34 -12.01 25.08 11.57
N HIS A 35 -11.34 24.03 11.11
CA HIS A 35 -9.90 23.80 11.25
C HIS A 35 -9.25 23.55 9.88
N PRO A 36 -8.88 24.63 9.14
CA PRO A 36 -8.35 24.50 7.79
C PRO A 36 -6.99 23.78 7.73
N ASP A 37 -6.23 23.80 8.83
CA ASP A 37 -4.99 23.07 9.01
C ASP A 37 -5.19 21.55 9.01
N LEU A 38 -6.25 21.04 9.66
CA LEU A 38 -6.63 19.63 9.59
C LEU A 38 -6.97 19.20 8.16
N LYS A 39 -7.69 20.06 7.43
CA LYS A 39 -8.03 19.82 6.02
C LYS A 39 -6.78 19.71 5.15
N ILE A 40 -5.82 20.62 5.32
CA ILE A 40 -4.55 20.60 4.57
C ILE A 40 -3.77 19.33 4.91
N ALA A 41 -3.63 18.98 6.18
CA ALA A 41 -2.92 17.77 6.60
C ALA A 41 -3.57 16.51 6.01
N TYR A 42 -4.90 16.41 6.02
CA TYR A 42 -5.64 15.32 5.38
C TYR A 42 -5.35 15.22 3.87
N GLN A 43 -5.37 16.35 3.15
CA GLN A 43 -5.06 16.38 1.73
C GLN A 43 -3.63 15.91 1.44
N VAL A 44 -2.65 16.30 2.27
CA VAL A 44 -1.26 15.84 2.14
C VAL A 44 -1.16 14.32 2.32
N ILE A 45 -1.91 13.74 3.26
CA ILE A 45 -1.94 12.27 3.47
C ILE A 45 -2.46 11.57 2.22
N VAL A 46 -3.60 12.01 1.68
CA VAL A 46 -4.25 11.44 0.49
C VAL A 46 -3.34 11.55 -0.73
N ILE A 47 -2.86 12.77 -1.04
CA ILE A 47 -1.97 13.00 -2.19
C ILE A 47 -0.68 12.18 -2.06
N GLY A 48 -0.08 12.12 -0.87
CA GLY A 48 1.14 11.34 -0.64
C GLY A 48 0.92 9.85 -0.86
N ALA A 49 -0.20 9.30 -0.39
CA ALA A 49 -0.54 7.90 -0.59
C ALA A 49 -0.86 7.59 -2.06
N GLU A 50 -1.65 8.43 -2.73
CA GLU A 50 -1.97 8.27 -4.15
C GLU A 50 -0.73 8.35 -5.05
N LEU A 51 0.17 9.30 -4.78
CA LEU A 51 1.44 9.40 -5.48
C LEU A 51 2.31 8.15 -5.25
N SER A 52 2.36 7.64 -4.01
CA SER A 52 3.13 6.44 -3.71
C SER A 52 2.59 5.22 -4.47
N LEU A 53 1.27 5.09 -4.57
CA LEU A 53 0.60 4.06 -5.36
C LEU A 53 0.89 4.22 -6.86
N LEU A 54 0.84 5.44 -7.39
CA LEU A 54 1.13 5.73 -8.79
C LEU A 54 2.58 5.36 -9.14
N ILE A 55 3.54 5.71 -8.28
CA ILE A 55 4.95 5.38 -8.49
C ILE A 55 5.17 3.87 -8.44
N LEU A 56 4.55 3.17 -7.50
CA LEU A 56 4.60 1.71 -7.46
C LEU A 56 4.01 1.11 -8.73
N LEU A 57 2.86 1.61 -9.19
CA LEU A 57 2.21 1.12 -10.41
C LEU A 57 3.10 1.34 -11.63
N LEU A 58 3.68 2.53 -11.79
CA LEU A 58 4.58 2.85 -12.89
C LEU A 58 5.85 1.99 -12.85
N GLY A 59 6.50 1.92 -11.69
CA GLY A 59 7.73 1.12 -11.51
C GLY A 59 7.47 -0.38 -11.67
N GLY A 60 6.41 -0.88 -11.04
CA GLY A 60 5.98 -2.28 -11.12
C GLY A 60 5.55 -2.66 -12.53
N CYS A 61 4.77 -1.83 -13.22
CA CYS A 61 4.35 -2.05 -14.60
C CYS A 61 5.56 -2.14 -15.54
N LEU A 62 6.53 -1.24 -15.40
CA LEU A 62 7.72 -1.25 -16.24
C LEU A 62 8.53 -2.55 -16.06
N ILE A 63 8.69 -3.02 -14.81
CA ILE A 63 9.35 -4.31 -14.52
C ILE A 63 8.56 -5.48 -15.13
N LEU A 64 7.24 -5.47 -14.98
CA LEU A 64 6.35 -6.50 -15.53
C LEU A 64 6.45 -6.54 -17.05
N CYS A 65 6.43 -5.39 -17.72
CA CYS A 65 6.57 -5.29 -19.17
C CYS A 65 7.92 -5.83 -19.65
N VAL A 66 9.02 -5.50 -18.97
CA VAL A 66 10.35 -6.01 -19.29
C VAL A 66 10.42 -7.53 -19.07
N ALA A 67 9.94 -8.02 -17.93
CA ALA A 67 9.91 -9.45 -17.62
C ALA A 67 9.05 -10.24 -18.63
N PHE A 68 7.87 -9.72 -18.97
CA PHE A 68 6.97 -10.30 -19.96
C PHE A 68 7.62 -10.36 -21.34
N ARG A 69 8.21 -9.25 -21.80
CA ARG A 69 8.91 -9.18 -23.09
C ARG A 69 10.06 -10.19 -23.14
N ASN A 70 10.88 -10.25 -22.10
CA ASN A 70 12.01 -11.18 -22.03
C ASN A 70 11.54 -12.64 -22.02
N ALA A 71 10.49 -12.96 -21.26
CA ALA A 71 9.91 -14.29 -21.21
C ALA A 71 9.32 -14.73 -22.57
N LEU A 72 8.68 -13.79 -23.29
CA LEU A 72 8.12 -14.04 -24.61
C LEU A 72 9.22 -14.31 -25.65
N LEU A 73 10.27 -13.48 -25.67
CA LEU A 73 11.42 -13.64 -26.57
C LEU A 73 12.18 -14.96 -26.30
N ALA A 74 12.39 -15.30 -25.03
CA ALA A 74 13.05 -16.53 -24.63
C ALA A 74 12.13 -17.78 -24.69
N ARG A 75 10.86 -17.63 -25.10
CA ARG A 75 9.82 -18.68 -25.12
C ARG A 75 9.69 -19.45 -23.80
N ARG A 76 9.99 -18.82 -22.65
CA ARG A 76 9.90 -19.45 -21.32
C ARG A 76 8.46 -19.42 -20.83
N ARG A 77 7.68 -20.44 -21.20
CA ARG A 77 6.27 -20.60 -20.83
C ARG A 77 6.04 -20.59 -19.31
N ASP A 78 7.00 -21.11 -18.54
CA ASP A 78 6.92 -21.13 -17.07
C ASP A 78 6.79 -19.73 -16.47
N ILE A 79 7.59 -18.76 -16.95
CA ILE A 79 7.57 -17.38 -16.45
C ILE A 79 6.28 -16.69 -16.85
N LEU A 80 5.83 -16.91 -18.10
CA LEU A 80 4.56 -16.38 -18.59
C LEU A 80 3.38 -16.87 -17.76
N PHE A 81 3.37 -18.16 -17.37
CA PHE A 81 2.32 -18.73 -16.54
C PHE A 81 2.25 -18.09 -15.14
N PHE A 82 3.40 -17.84 -14.51
CA PHE A 82 3.42 -17.14 -13.21
C PHE A 82 2.93 -15.70 -13.32
N LEU A 83 3.36 -14.99 -14.37
CA LEU A 83 2.99 -13.58 -14.58
C LEU A 83 1.51 -13.43 -14.92
N SER A 84 1.03 -14.22 -15.89
CA SER A 84 -0.38 -14.19 -16.30
C SER A 84 -1.28 -14.70 -15.18
N GLY A 85 -0.86 -15.73 -14.45
CA GLY A 85 -1.58 -16.25 -13.28
C GLY A 85 -1.82 -15.16 -12.24
N ALA A 86 -0.79 -14.37 -11.89
CA ALA A 86 -0.95 -13.26 -10.96
C ALA A 86 -1.91 -12.18 -11.49
N CYS A 87 -1.78 -11.78 -12.76
CA CYS A 87 -2.68 -10.79 -13.37
C CYS A 87 -4.14 -11.27 -13.41
N ILE A 88 -4.36 -12.53 -13.78
CA ILE A 88 -5.71 -13.14 -13.81
C ILE A 88 -6.31 -13.17 -12.41
N LEU A 89 -5.53 -13.53 -11.39
CA LEU A 89 -6.03 -13.65 -10.02
C LEU A 89 -6.45 -12.29 -9.45
N VAL A 90 -5.66 -11.24 -9.70
CA VAL A 90 -6.01 -9.86 -9.36
C VAL A 90 -7.24 -9.39 -10.15
N GLY A 91 -7.28 -9.65 -11.46
CA GLY A 91 -8.42 -9.28 -12.31
C GLY A 91 -9.72 -9.95 -11.89
N LEU A 92 -9.67 -11.24 -11.55
CA LEU A 92 -10.81 -11.99 -11.01
C LEU A 92 -11.26 -11.41 -9.66
N PHE A 93 -10.32 -11.05 -8.78
CA PHE A 93 -10.67 -10.46 -7.49
C PHE A 93 -11.33 -9.09 -7.66
N ILE A 94 -10.82 -8.22 -8.54
CA ILE A 94 -11.42 -6.92 -8.85
C ILE A 94 -12.81 -7.09 -9.46
N GLY A 95 -12.95 -8.00 -10.44
CA GLY A 95 -14.24 -8.29 -11.07
C GLY A 95 -15.27 -8.84 -10.08
N ALA A 96 -14.84 -9.75 -9.21
CA ALA A 96 -15.68 -10.26 -8.13
C ALA A 96 -16.04 -9.15 -7.12
N SER A 97 -15.13 -8.23 -6.81
CA SER A 97 -15.36 -7.13 -5.86
C SER A 97 -16.41 -6.16 -6.40
N TRP A 98 -16.34 -5.90 -7.70
CA TRP A 98 -17.29 -5.04 -8.37
C TRP A 98 -18.69 -5.68 -8.38
N LEU A 99 -18.79 -6.97 -8.71
CA LEU A 99 -20.06 -7.70 -8.74
C LEU A 99 -20.68 -7.90 -7.34
N ALA A 100 -19.84 -8.11 -6.32
CA ALA A 100 -20.29 -8.40 -4.97
C ALA A 100 -20.59 -7.14 -4.13
N ARG A 101 -20.31 -5.93 -4.64
CA ARG A 101 -20.36 -4.68 -3.87
C ARG A 101 -21.71 -4.48 -3.17
N ASP A 102 -22.81 -4.62 -3.92
CA ASP A 102 -24.16 -4.39 -3.38
C ASP A 102 -24.61 -5.52 -2.45
N PHE A 103 -24.15 -6.75 -2.71
CA PHE A 103 -24.46 -7.92 -1.88
C PHE A 103 -23.76 -7.85 -0.51
N LEU A 104 -22.53 -7.34 -0.47
CA LEU A 104 -21.72 -7.25 0.74
C LEU A 104 -22.14 -6.09 1.65
N ALA A 105 -22.79 -5.05 1.11
CA ALA A 105 -23.19 -3.84 1.83
C ALA A 105 -24.21 -4.06 2.96
N GLY A 106 -24.88 -5.22 2.99
CA GLY A 106 -25.87 -5.58 4.02
C GLY A 106 -25.51 -6.79 4.89
N ASN A 107 -24.33 -7.41 4.70
CA ASN A 107 -24.05 -8.71 5.30
C ASN A 107 -22.63 -8.83 5.88
N ALA A 108 -22.49 -8.52 7.17
CA ALA A 108 -21.20 -8.46 7.87
C ALA A 108 -20.42 -9.78 7.81
N VAL A 109 -21.10 -10.94 7.93
CA VAL A 109 -20.45 -12.26 7.91
C VAL A 109 -19.83 -12.56 6.54
N PHE A 110 -20.58 -12.30 5.46
CA PHE A 110 -20.06 -12.47 4.10
C PHE A 110 -18.97 -11.45 3.78
N SER A 111 -19.03 -10.23 4.33
CA SER A 111 -17.96 -9.23 4.20
C SER A 111 -16.63 -9.71 4.79
N GLY A 112 -16.65 -10.35 5.97
CA GLY A 112 -15.44 -10.86 6.62
C GLY A 112 -14.78 -11.97 5.80
N ILE A 113 -15.57 -12.95 5.34
CA ILE A 113 -15.08 -14.04 4.48
C ILE A 113 -14.53 -13.48 3.16
N TYR A 114 -15.20 -12.49 2.58
CA TYR A 114 -14.75 -11.84 1.35
C TYR A 114 -13.39 -11.17 1.52
N VAL A 115 -13.17 -10.47 2.64
CA VAL A 115 -11.88 -9.86 2.98
C VAL A 115 -10.79 -10.92 3.11
N LEU A 116 -11.06 -12.06 3.76
CA LEU A 116 -10.10 -13.16 3.89
C LEU A 116 -9.73 -13.76 2.53
N ILE A 117 -10.71 -13.97 1.64
CA ILE A 117 -10.47 -14.44 0.27
C ILE A 117 -9.63 -13.42 -0.50
N GLY A 118 -9.92 -12.12 -0.35
CA GLY A 118 -9.13 -11.05 -0.96
C GLY A 118 -7.70 -10.99 -0.45
N LEU A 119 -7.49 -11.21 0.85
CA LEU A 119 -6.16 -11.26 1.42
C LEU A 119 -5.39 -12.49 0.90
N ALA A 120 -6.03 -13.66 0.85
CA ALA A 120 -5.44 -14.88 0.30
C ALA A 120 -5.09 -14.73 -1.19
N SER A 121 -5.97 -14.10 -1.97
CA SER A 121 -5.75 -13.87 -3.40
C SER A 121 -4.60 -12.89 -3.64
N ALA A 122 -4.51 -11.82 -2.84
CA ALA A 122 -3.40 -10.88 -2.88
C ALA A 122 -2.07 -11.57 -2.52
N LEU A 123 -2.03 -12.33 -1.44
CA LEU A 123 -0.84 -13.09 -1.02
C LEU A 123 -0.39 -14.08 -2.09
N PHE A 124 -1.32 -14.83 -2.67
CA PHE A 124 -1.00 -15.79 -3.73
C PHE A 124 -0.47 -15.10 -4.98
N SER A 125 -1.08 -13.97 -5.38
CA SER A 125 -0.60 -13.14 -6.49
C SER A 125 0.83 -12.64 -6.27
N ILE A 126 1.15 -12.21 -5.04
CA ILE A 126 2.49 -11.78 -4.64
C ILE A 126 3.50 -12.92 -4.78
N ILE A 127 3.15 -14.12 -4.32
CA ILE A 127 4.02 -15.30 -4.42
C ILE A 127 4.28 -15.68 -5.87
N LEU A 128 3.26 -15.65 -6.73
CA LEU A 128 3.40 -15.93 -8.16
C LEU A 128 4.30 -14.89 -8.84
N LEU A 129 4.06 -13.59 -8.58
CA LEU A 129 4.90 -12.50 -9.08
C LEU A 129 6.35 -12.65 -8.62
N ALA A 130 6.57 -12.92 -7.33
CA ALA A 130 7.91 -13.13 -6.79
C ALA A 130 8.62 -14.29 -7.49
N LYS A 131 7.94 -15.42 -7.70
CA LYS A 131 8.51 -16.56 -8.44
C LYS A 131 8.82 -16.23 -9.90
N GLY A 132 7.95 -15.49 -10.59
CA GLY A 132 8.18 -15.05 -11.97
C GLY A 132 9.38 -14.10 -12.09
N ILE A 133 9.47 -13.14 -11.16
CA ILE A 133 10.56 -12.16 -11.11
C ILE A 133 11.90 -12.85 -10.78
N LEU A 134 11.93 -13.75 -9.80
CA LEU A 134 13.16 -14.48 -9.43
C LEU A 134 13.73 -15.34 -10.56
N ARG A 135 12.88 -15.77 -11.50
CA ARG A 135 13.30 -16.53 -12.69
C ARG A 135 13.65 -15.66 -13.90
N SER A 136 13.41 -14.35 -13.81
CA SER A 136 13.66 -13.41 -14.88
C SER A 136 15.04 -12.78 -14.73
N GLU A 137 15.81 -12.78 -15.80
CA GLU A 137 17.09 -12.07 -15.87
C GLU A 137 16.82 -10.59 -16.17
N PHE A 138 17.35 -9.70 -15.32
CA PHE A 138 17.20 -8.26 -15.47
C PHE A 138 18.52 -7.61 -15.83
N ASP A 139 18.47 -6.69 -16.78
CA ASP A 139 19.60 -5.83 -17.12
C ASP A 139 19.90 -4.83 -15.99
N ARG A 140 21.17 -4.40 -15.89
CA ARG A 140 21.64 -3.41 -14.91
C ARG A 140 20.89 -2.08 -15.02
N THR A 141 20.48 -1.70 -16.22
CA THR A 141 19.72 -0.45 -16.46
C THR A 141 18.37 -0.48 -15.76
N THR A 142 17.65 -1.60 -15.87
CA THR A 142 16.34 -1.80 -15.24
C THR A 142 16.46 -1.79 -13.72
N LEU A 143 17.52 -2.38 -13.17
CA LEU A 143 17.80 -2.33 -11.72
C LEU A 143 17.98 -0.90 -11.22
N ARG A 144 18.77 -0.07 -11.92
CA ARG A 144 18.98 1.34 -11.55
C ARG A 144 17.69 2.15 -11.57
N LEU A 145 16.87 1.99 -12.63
CA LEU A 145 15.58 2.69 -12.71
C LEU A 145 14.67 2.32 -11.53
N THR A 146 14.70 1.06 -11.11
CA THR A 146 13.85 0.61 -10.02
C THR A 146 14.32 1.11 -8.65
N VAL A 147 15.62 1.31 -8.46
CA VAL A 147 16.16 1.99 -7.26
C VAL A 147 15.65 3.43 -7.19
N VAL A 148 15.65 4.15 -8.32
CA VAL A 148 15.12 5.52 -8.39
C VAL A 148 13.62 5.53 -8.05
N ALA A 149 12.83 4.67 -8.68
CA ALA A 149 11.39 4.57 -8.40
C ALA A 149 11.12 4.24 -6.92
N THR A 150 11.87 3.30 -6.33
CA THR A 150 11.75 2.94 -4.92
C THR A 150 12.09 4.12 -4.01
N SER A 151 13.08 4.93 -4.38
CA SER A 151 13.49 6.12 -3.60
C SER A 151 12.41 7.19 -3.58
N ILE A 152 11.79 7.47 -4.75
CA ILE A 152 10.67 8.42 -4.85
C ILE A 152 9.45 7.89 -4.07
N MET A 153 9.15 6.59 -4.20
CA MET A 153 8.07 5.94 -3.45
C MET A 153 8.28 6.08 -1.94
N LEU A 154 9.48 5.78 -1.44
CA LEU A 154 9.83 5.93 -0.02
C LEU A 154 9.62 7.37 0.46
N LEU A 155 10.00 8.36 -0.34
CA LEU A 155 9.82 9.77 -0.02
C LEU A 155 8.33 10.14 0.07
N THR A 156 7.49 9.66 -0.86
CA THR A 156 6.03 9.88 -0.81
C THR A 156 5.36 9.19 0.39
N MET A 157 5.80 7.98 0.75
CA MET A 157 5.33 7.29 1.95
C MET A 157 5.70 8.06 3.22
N LEU A 158 6.91 8.61 3.30
CA LEU A 158 7.35 9.47 4.41
C LEU A 158 6.51 10.75 4.53
N ILE A 159 6.22 11.42 3.41
CA ILE A 159 5.35 12.61 3.40
C ILE A 159 3.97 12.25 3.94
N SER A 160 3.39 11.13 3.49
CA SER A 160 2.10 10.66 3.97
C SER A 160 2.12 10.34 5.46
N LEU A 161 3.15 9.65 5.97
CA LEU A 161 3.31 9.38 7.41
C LEU A 161 3.42 10.67 8.23
N LEU A 162 4.21 11.63 7.78
CA LEU A 162 4.35 12.92 8.45
C LEU A 162 3.02 13.69 8.46
N GLY A 163 2.29 13.67 7.34
CA GLY A 163 0.94 14.20 7.24
C GLY A 163 0.02 13.54 8.27
N THR A 164 0.06 12.21 8.39
CA THR A 164 -0.75 11.45 9.35
C THR A 164 -0.41 11.81 10.79
N LEU A 165 0.87 11.96 11.13
CA LEU A 165 1.31 12.38 12.46
C LEU A 165 0.82 13.80 12.80
N VAL A 166 1.02 14.76 11.90
CA VAL A 166 0.57 16.15 12.10
C VAL A 166 -0.94 16.21 12.23
N TRP A 167 -1.67 15.52 11.34
CA TRP A 167 -3.12 15.45 11.38
C TRP A 167 -3.62 14.86 12.71
N THR A 168 -3.03 13.76 13.16
CA THR A 168 -3.42 13.09 14.41
C THR A 168 -3.15 13.98 15.62
N LEU A 169 -1.96 14.59 15.71
CA LEU A 169 -1.60 15.47 16.81
C LEU A 169 -2.50 16.70 16.88
N ARG A 170 -2.80 17.30 15.72
CA ARG A 170 -3.71 18.45 15.63
C ARG A 170 -5.14 18.08 16.02
N LEU A 171 -5.63 16.93 15.55
CA LEU A 171 -6.97 16.46 15.89
C LEU A 171 -7.12 16.28 17.41
N TRP A 172 -6.07 15.78 18.07
CA TRP A 172 -6.08 15.57 19.52
C TRP A 172 -5.95 16.88 20.31
N ALA A 173 -5.22 17.86 19.78
CA ALA A 173 -5.06 19.16 20.42
C ALA A 173 -6.31 20.03 20.29
N ASP A 174 -6.89 20.11 19.09
CA ASP A 174 -7.95 21.05 18.78
C ASP A 174 -9.34 20.48 19.08
N VAL A 175 -9.53 19.16 18.93
CA VAL A 175 -10.85 18.52 19.08
C VAL A 175 -10.76 17.18 19.82
N PRO A 176 -10.26 17.15 21.08
CA PRO A 176 -9.99 15.91 21.83
C PRO A 176 -11.20 15.01 22.01
N GLN A 177 -12.41 15.59 22.06
CA GLN A 177 -13.67 14.86 22.16
C GLN A 177 -13.91 13.88 20.98
N PHE A 178 -13.43 14.19 19.77
CA PHE A 178 -13.55 13.28 18.63
C PHE A 178 -12.52 12.15 18.69
N ALA A 179 -11.30 12.42 19.17
CA ALA A 179 -10.29 11.39 19.36
C ALA A 179 -10.74 10.31 20.36
N ILE A 180 -11.54 10.70 21.37
CA ILE A 180 -12.10 9.79 22.38
C ILE A 180 -13.33 9.04 21.83
N GLN A 181 -14.22 9.70 21.09
CA GLN A 181 -15.46 9.10 20.57
C GLN A 181 -15.27 8.10 19.43
N GLN A 182 -14.17 8.20 18.66
CA GLN A 182 -13.86 7.24 17.59
C GLN A 182 -13.67 5.78 18.11
N GLY A 183 -13.49 5.58 19.43
CA GLY A 183 -13.37 4.25 20.05
C GLY A 183 -14.67 3.44 20.11
N ILE A 184 -15.83 4.05 19.80
CA ILE A 184 -17.15 3.42 19.99
C ILE A 184 -17.73 2.90 18.66
N THR A 185 -17.26 3.39 17.52
CA THR A 185 -17.62 2.87 16.20
C THR A 185 -16.89 1.55 15.91
N PRO A 186 -17.53 0.57 15.24
CA PRO A 186 -16.84 -0.64 14.81
C PRO A 186 -15.77 -0.25 13.79
N GLY A 187 -14.53 -0.10 14.26
CA GLY A 187 -13.36 0.07 13.40
C GLY A 187 -13.04 -1.22 12.65
N PHE A 188 -11.76 -1.48 12.40
CA PHE A 188 -11.31 -2.78 11.88
C PHE A 188 -12.05 -3.94 12.56
N ALA A 189 -12.48 -4.93 11.76
CA ALA A 189 -13.24 -6.10 12.22
C ALA A 189 -12.66 -6.64 13.55
N GLY A 190 -13.39 -6.44 14.65
CA GLY A 190 -12.94 -6.80 16.00
C GLY A 190 -12.90 -5.68 17.05
N GLY A 191 -13.34 -4.45 16.75
CA GLY A 191 -13.48 -3.39 17.78
C GLY A 191 -12.20 -2.59 18.06
N LEU A 192 -11.21 -2.65 17.17
CA LEU A 192 -10.05 -1.75 17.15
C LEU A 192 -10.42 -0.38 16.54
N GLY A 193 -11.48 0.24 17.05
CA GLY A 193 -11.88 1.61 16.70
C GLY A 193 -11.05 2.65 17.46
N GLY A 194 -10.99 3.88 16.93
CA GLY A 194 -10.46 5.03 17.66
C GLY A 194 -8.95 5.21 17.68
N SER A 195 -8.47 5.86 18.74
CA SER A 195 -7.05 6.22 18.94
C SER A 195 -6.10 5.03 18.80
N THR A 196 -6.52 3.84 19.24
CA THR A 196 -5.76 2.59 19.11
C THR A 196 -5.59 2.17 17.64
N GLY A 197 -6.66 2.27 16.84
CA GLY A 197 -6.61 1.95 15.40
C GLY A 197 -5.71 2.92 14.63
N VAL A 198 -5.80 4.21 14.93
CA VAL A 198 -4.92 5.25 14.35
C VAL A 198 -3.46 5.01 14.74
N GLY A 199 -3.20 4.74 16.02
CA GLY A 199 -1.85 4.43 16.51
C GLY A 199 -1.24 3.19 15.84
N LEU A 200 -2.05 2.13 15.68
CA LEU A 200 -1.62 0.91 15.00
C LEU A 200 -1.34 1.16 13.51
N ALA A 201 -2.18 1.94 12.83
CA ALA A 201 -1.95 2.33 11.44
C ALA A 201 -0.64 3.12 11.28
N ILE A 202 -0.38 4.10 12.16
CA ILE A 202 0.88 4.87 12.17
C ILE A 202 2.09 3.94 12.38
N LEU A 203 2.02 3.03 13.34
CA LEU A 203 3.09 2.06 13.59
C LEU A 203 3.33 1.15 12.38
N MET A 204 2.27 0.67 11.73
CA MET A 204 2.39 -0.15 10.52
C MET A 204 2.97 0.64 9.34
N MET A 205 2.57 1.90 9.14
CA MET A 205 3.13 2.78 8.13
C MET A 205 4.63 3.02 8.38
N ALA A 206 5.00 3.33 9.63
CA ALA A 206 6.39 3.54 10.03
C ALA A 206 7.24 2.27 9.86
N PHE A 207 6.71 1.12 10.24
CA PHE A 207 7.36 -0.18 10.05
C PHE A 207 7.59 -0.46 8.56
N ALA A 208 6.58 -0.27 7.72
CA ALA A 208 6.68 -0.45 6.28
C ALA A 208 7.76 0.47 5.67
N ILE A 209 7.79 1.75 6.06
CA ILE A 209 8.81 2.70 5.63
C ILE A 209 10.21 2.24 6.07
N GLY A 210 10.36 1.76 7.30
CA GLY A 210 11.62 1.21 7.81
C GLY A 210 12.10 0.00 6.99
N CYS A 211 11.21 -0.94 6.68
CA CYS A 211 11.54 -2.08 5.82
C CYS A 211 11.92 -1.66 4.40
N CYS A 212 11.21 -0.67 3.84
CA CYS A 212 11.49 -0.14 2.50
C CYS A 212 12.86 0.56 2.46
N ALA A 213 13.14 1.43 3.43
CA ALA A 213 14.42 2.12 3.58
C ALA A 213 15.57 1.12 3.77
N TRP A 214 15.41 0.13 4.64
CA TRP A 214 16.41 -0.92 4.85
C TRP A 214 16.73 -1.68 3.56
N SER A 215 15.69 -2.05 2.80
CA SER A 215 15.88 -2.70 1.50
C SER A 215 16.64 -1.81 0.53
N LEU A 216 16.30 -0.52 0.46
CA LEU A 216 16.96 0.43 -0.41
C LEU A 216 18.45 0.61 -0.05
N PHE A 217 18.77 0.77 1.24
CA PHE A 217 20.15 0.87 1.71
C PHE A 217 20.97 -0.38 1.39
N ARG A 218 20.38 -1.56 1.56
CA ARG A 218 21.04 -2.82 1.20
C ARG A 218 21.35 -2.89 -0.30
N ASP A 219 20.40 -2.50 -1.14
CA ASP A 219 20.54 -2.54 -2.60
C ASP A 219 21.56 -1.48 -3.11
N LEU A 220 21.65 -0.32 -2.45
CA LEU A 220 22.70 0.68 -2.72
C LEU A 220 24.09 0.16 -2.36
N ARG A 221 24.23 -0.53 -1.21
CA ARG A 221 25.50 -1.09 -0.75
C ARG A 221 26.04 -2.15 -1.71
N THR A 222 25.20 -3.05 -2.21
CA THR A 222 25.60 -4.10 -3.16
C THR A 222 26.00 -3.52 -4.52
N THR A 223 25.33 -2.44 -4.94
CA THR A 223 25.67 -1.74 -6.18
C THR A 223 27.02 -1.03 -6.07
N ALA A 224 27.34 -0.42 -4.92
CA ALA A 224 28.63 0.21 -4.68
C ALA A 224 29.80 -0.80 -4.69
N THR A 225 29.63 -1.97 -4.09
CA THR A 225 30.68 -2.99 -4.06
C THR A 225 30.99 -3.59 -5.44
N SER A 226 29.99 -3.72 -6.30
CA SER A 226 30.17 -4.26 -7.66
C SER A 226 30.77 -3.25 -8.66
N ALA A 227 30.84 -1.97 -8.31
CA ALA A 227 31.50 -0.95 -9.12
C ALA A 227 33.02 -0.87 -8.86
N LEU A 228 33.49 -1.47 -7.77
CA LEU A 228 34.91 -1.46 -7.36
C LEU A 228 35.68 -2.72 -7.80
N SER A 229 34.98 -3.75 -8.30
CA SER A 229 35.52 -5.01 -8.82
C SER A 229 35.56 -5.01 -10.34
#